data_AF-A0A7W8P2R8-F1
#
_entry.id   AF-A0A7W8P2R8-F1
#
_cell.length_a   1.000
_cell.length_b   1.000
_cell.length_c   1.000
_cell.angle_alpha   90.00
_cell.angle_beta   90.00
_cell.angle_gamma   90.00
#
_symmetry.space_group_name_H-M   'P 1'
#
loop_
_entity.id
_entity.type
_entity.pdbx_description
1 polymer ?
#
loop_
_entity_poly.entity_id
_entity_poly.type
_entity_poly.pdbx_seq_one_letter_code
_entity_poly.pdbx_strand_id
1 'polypeptide(L)'
;MTDTHFHGALRWPLPAELEPQAGWANRYFLDTEFTDFRHCQLLSVALAGENGHEFYGERTDFDPALCSDFVRAVVLPQLGQFEGHAMPFAELREALRAWLGAVPGDAGPVLCYDYETDLNLLRFLLGGPLPRGWRIENIAGTRNPERRARYYARHGGEHHALHDARANAYACTG
;
A
#
# COMPACT_ATOMS: atom_id res chain seq x y z
N MET A 1 22.32 10.63 -3.11
CA MET A 1 22.31 9.99 -1.77
C MET A 1 21.07 10.47 -1.07
N THR A 2 19.97 9.75 -1.24
CA THR A 2 18.72 9.96 -0.50
C THR A 2 18.42 8.60 0.10
N ASP A 3 18.68 8.49 1.39
CA ASP A 3 18.37 7.32 2.20
C ASP A 3 16.84 7.11 2.15
N THR A 4 16.40 6.09 1.42
CA THR A 4 14.98 5.64 1.35
C THR A 4 14.58 4.82 2.59
N HIS A 5 15.36 4.87 3.66
CA HIS A 5 15.16 4.05 4.84
C HIS A 5 14.17 4.70 5.80
N PHE A 6 12.94 4.17 5.80
CA PHE A 6 11.89 4.39 6.80
C PHE A 6 12.45 4.29 8.24
N HIS A 7 12.86 5.41 8.83
CA HIS A 7 13.28 5.49 10.24
C HIS A 7 12.05 5.76 11.10
N GLY A 8 11.28 4.71 11.40
CA GLY A 8 10.15 4.79 12.33
C GLY A 8 9.29 3.55 12.42
N ALA A 9 9.07 2.85 11.31
CA ALA A 9 8.42 1.54 11.31
C ALA A 9 9.47 0.47 11.61
N LEU A 10 9.40 -0.16 12.79
CA LEU A 10 10.30 -1.23 13.21
C LEU A 10 10.26 -2.41 12.22
N ARG A 11 11.15 -2.30 11.22
CA ARG A 11 11.67 -3.26 10.25
C ARG A 11 10.67 -4.27 9.69
N TRP A 12 9.93 -3.82 8.68
CA TRP A 12 9.71 -4.62 7.47
C TRP A 12 11.04 -4.66 6.68
N PRO A 13 11.44 -5.75 5.99
CA PRO A 13 10.66 -6.95 5.65
C PRO A 13 10.51 -7.95 6.80
N LEU A 14 9.68 -8.97 6.57
CA LEU A 14 9.58 -10.18 7.39
C LEU A 14 10.98 -10.63 7.85
N PRO A 15 11.17 -11.09 9.12
CA PRO A 15 12.44 -11.67 9.54
C PRO A 15 12.87 -12.74 8.55
N ALA A 16 14.18 -12.96 8.42
CA ALA A 16 14.83 -13.97 7.58
C ALA A 16 14.42 -15.44 7.87
N GLU A 17 13.33 -15.66 8.61
CA GLU A 17 12.65 -16.94 8.84
C GLU A 17 11.96 -17.49 7.58
N LEU A 18 11.88 -16.70 6.51
CA LEU A 18 11.45 -17.16 5.19
C LEU A 18 12.67 -17.25 4.28
N GLU A 19 13.17 -18.48 4.11
CA GLU A 19 14.08 -18.85 3.03
C GLU A 19 13.62 -18.19 1.71
N PRO A 20 14.50 -17.53 0.95
CA PRO A 20 14.13 -16.92 -0.32
C PRO A 20 13.72 -18.01 -1.32
N GLN A 21 12.43 -18.34 -1.32
CA GLN A 21 11.85 -19.23 -2.32
C GLN A 21 11.75 -18.44 -3.61
N ALA A 22 12.68 -18.74 -4.52
CA ALA A 22 12.72 -18.26 -5.89
C ALA A 22 11.36 -18.59 -6.57
N GLY A 23 10.43 -17.64 -6.54
CA GLY A 23 9.10 -17.80 -7.11
C GLY A 23 8.00 -16.97 -6.43
N TRP A 24 8.18 -16.56 -5.16
CA TRP A 24 7.18 -15.78 -4.41
C TRP A 24 7.51 -14.28 -4.31
N ALA A 25 8.78 -13.88 -4.41
CA ALA A 25 9.27 -12.54 -4.06
C ALA A 25 8.88 -11.35 -4.98
N ASN A 26 7.73 -11.39 -5.66
CA ASN A 26 7.25 -10.34 -6.59
C ASN A 26 5.76 -9.98 -6.43
N ARG A 27 5.13 -10.33 -5.30
CA ARG A 27 3.79 -9.83 -4.95
C ARG A 27 3.88 -8.50 -4.21
N TYR A 28 2.99 -7.58 -4.57
CA TYR A 28 2.88 -6.25 -4.00
C TYR A 28 1.44 -6.03 -3.53
N PHE A 29 1.29 -5.83 -2.24
CA PHE A 29 -0.02 -5.74 -1.59
C PHE A 29 -0.46 -4.28 -1.55
N LEU A 30 -1.59 -4.00 -2.19
CA LEU A 30 -2.23 -2.70 -2.25
C LEU A 30 -3.10 -2.48 -1.03
N ASP A 31 -3.05 -1.27 -0.52
CA ASP A 31 -4.08 -0.72 0.35
C ASP A 31 -4.18 0.80 0.12
N THR A 32 -5.38 1.36 0.29
CA THR A 32 -5.61 2.80 0.18
C THR A 32 -6.52 3.31 1.29
N GLU A 33 -6.28 4.54 1.71
CA GLU A 33 -7.21 5.30 2.53
C GLU A 33 -7.94 6.32 1.67
N PHE A 34 -9.22 6.57 1.94
CA PHE A 34 -10.04 7.51 1.16
C PHE A 34 -11.12 8.18 2.01
N THR A 35 -11.68 9.27 1.51
CA THR A 35 -12.55 10.19 2.26
C THR A 35 -13.88 9.59 2.75
N ASP A 36 -14.63 8.92 1.87
CA ASP A 36 -15.89 8.22 2.18
C ASP A 36 -16.25 7.27 1.01
N PHE A 37 -17.19 6.34 1.23
CA PHE A 37 -17.67 5.38 0.22
C PHE A 37 -18.48 6.01 -0.92
N ARG A 38 -19.04 7.21 -0.76
CA ARG A 38 -19.81 7.89 -1.82
C ARG A 38 -18.96 8.77 -2.72
N HIS A 39 -18.01 9.46 -2.11
CA HIS A 39 -17.11 10.39 -2.78
C HIS A 39 -15.68 9.96 -2.47
N CYS A 40 -15.23 8.83 -3.03
CA CYS A 40 -13.92 8.26 -2.75
C CYS A 40 -12.80 9.14 -3.34
N GLN A 41 -12.32 10.12 -2.58
CA GLN A 41 -11.06 10.78 -2.87
C GLN A 41 -9.95 10.06 -2.12
N LEU A 42 -8.90 9.67 -2.86
CA LEU A 42 -7.70 9.08 -2.29
C LEU A 42 -7.07 10.01 -1.25
N LEU A 43 -6.73 9.47 -0.08
CA LEU A 43 -5.97 10.12 0.99
C LEU A 43 -4.53 9.60 1.02
N SER A 44 -4.34 8.30 0.98
CA SER A 44 -3.01 7.67 0.89
C SER A 44 -3.09 6.34 0.14
N VAL A 45 -1.95 5.91 -0.41
CA VAL A 45 -1.81 4.65 -1.13
C VAL A 45 -0.50 3.99 -0.74
N ALA A 46 -0.53 2.68 -0.57
CA ALA A 46 0.67 1.88 -0.32
C ALA A 46 0.73 0.65 -1.22
N LEU A 47 1.96 0.24 -1.54
CA LEU A 47 2.27 -1.06 -2.11
C LEU A 47 3.38 -1.69 -1.26
N ALA A 48 3.07 -2.76 -0.53
CA ALA A 48 4.06 -3.49 0.25
C ALA A 48 4.52 -4.74 -0.50
N GLY A 49 5.78 -4.79 -0.92
CA GLY A 49 6.36 -5.96 -1.57
C GLY A 49 6.83 -7.03 -0.57
N GLU A 50 6.65 -8.31 -0.91
CA GLU A 50 7.21 -9.43 -0.11
C GLU A 50 8.74 -9.41 -0.07
N ASN A 51 9.35 -8.82 -1.08
CA ASN A 51 10.78 -8.59 -1.19
C ASN A 51 11.27 -7.37 -0.37
N GLY A 52 10.39 -6.70 0.37
CA GLY A 52 10.71 -5.49 1.13
C GLY A 52 10.75 -4.20 0.31
N HIS A 53 10.49 -4.25 -1.00
CA HIS A 53 10.38 -3.05 -1.82
C HIS A 53 8.97 -2.46 -1.67
N GLU A 54 8.89 -1.20 -1.24
CA GLU A 54 7.63 -0.57 -0.86
C GLU A 54 7.44 0.78 -1.56
N PHE A 55 6.17 1.12 -1.77
CA PHE A 55 5.72 2.47 -2.11
C PHE A 55 4.75 2.96 -1.06
N TYR A 56 4.86 4.22 -0.68
CA TYR A 56 3.88 4.91 0.14
C TYR A 56 3.80 6.38 -0.27
N GLY A 57 2.59 6.91 -0.39
CA GLY A 57 2.38 8.32 -0.64
C GLY A 57 1.03 8.81 -0.12
N GLU A 58 1.02 10.06 0.32
CA GLU A 58 -0.12 10.76 0.90
C GLU A 58 -0.51 11.92 -0.01
N ARG A 59 -1.80 12.01 -0.32
CA ARG A 59 -2.35 13.11 -1.10
C ARG A 59 -2.59 14.31 -0.20
N THR A 60 -2.17 15.50 -0.64
CA THR A 60 -2.33 16.76 0.12
C THR A 60 -3.47 17.65 -0.36
N ASP A 61 -3.97 17.44 -1.59
CA ASP A 61 -4.98 18.26 -2.26
C ASP A 61 -6.35 17.56 -2.35
N PHE A 62 -6.72 16.78 -1.33
CA PHE A 62 -8.08 16.26 -1.16
C PHE A 62 -8.99 17.32 -0.51
N ASP A 63 -10.31 17.16 -0.68
CA ASP A 63 -11.30 18.01 -0.01
C ASP A 63 -11.61 17.44 1.38
N PRO A 64 -11.19 18.12 2.48
CA PRO A 64 -11.45 17.64 3.83
C PRO A 64 -12.93 17.62 4.18
N ALA A 65 -13.81 18.33 3.46
CA ALA A 65 -15.25 18.30 3.69
C ALA A 65 -15.88 16.96 3.30
N LEU A 66 -15.24 16.20 2.41
CA LEU A 66 -15.70 14.87 1.99
C LEU A 66 -15.33 13.75 2.97
N CYS A 67 -14.45 14.01 3.94
CA CYS A 67 -14.09 13.02 4.96
C CYS A 67 -15.27 12.69 5.86
N SER A 68 -15.56 11.39 5.99
CA SER A 68 -16.46 10.85 7.02
C SER A 68 -15.95 11.12 8.44
N ASP A 69 -16.83 11.04 9.42
CA ASP A 69 -16.45 11.22 10.84
C ASP A 69 -15.39 10.19 11.28
N PHE A 70 -15.50 8.96 10.76
CA PHE A 70 -14.51 7.91 11.00
C PHE A 70 -13.14 8.30 10.46
N VAL A 71 -13.07 8.75 9.20
CA VAL A 71 -11.81 9.16 8.56
C VAL A 71 -11.16 10.32 9.33
N ARG A 72 -11.95 11.30 9.78
CA ARG A 72 -11.43 12.42 10.58
C ARG A 72 -10.86 11.97 11.92
N ALA A 73 -11.49 11.00 12.56
CA ALA A 73 -11.11 10.54 13.89
C ALA A 73 -9.96 9.52 13.87
N VAL A 74 -9.86 8.69 12.83
CA VAL A 74 -9.00 7.51 12.80
C VAL A 74 -7.90 7.59 11.73
N VAL A 75 -8.22 8.05 10.52
CA VAL A 75 -7.29 8.02 9.38
C VAL A 75 -6.42 9.27 9.33
N LEU A 76 -7.03 10.46 9.31
CA LEU A 76 -6.30 11.73 9.17
C LEU A 76 -5.22 11.95 10.24
N PRO A 77 -5.41 11.59 11.52
CA PRO A 77 -4.36 11.73 12.54
C PRO A 77 -3.13 10.86 12.30
N GLN A 78 -3.23 9.85 11.41
CA GLN A 78 -2.12 8.96 11.07
C GLN A 78 -1.29 9.44 9.88
N LEU A 79 -1.76 10.47 9.14
CA LEU A 79 -1.00 11.06 8.02
C LEU A 79 0.15 11.95 8.52
N GLY A 80 1.14 12.19 7.66
CA GLY A 80 2.28 13.06 7.96
C GLY A 80 3.32 12.45 8.90
N GLN A 81 3.22 11.16 9.21
CA GLN A 81 4.18 10.44 10.05
C GLN A 81 5.52 10.19 9.34
N PHE A 82 5.53 10.19 8.00
CA PHE A 82 6.72 9.95 7.19
C PHE A 82 7.05 11.19 6.35
N GLU A 83 8.19 11.85 6.66
CA GLU A 83 8.64 13.01 5.91
C GLU A 83 8.88 12.67 4.43
N GLY A 84 8.47 13.56 3.53
CA GLY A 84 8.70 13.41 2.09
C GLY A 84 7.69 12.53 1.34
N HIS A 85 6.66 12.01 2.01
CA HIS A 85 5.62 11.18 1.39
C HIS A 85 4.34 11.95 1.04
N ALA A 86 4.17 13.18 1.54
CA ALA A 86 2.99 14.01 1.26
C ALA A 86 3.20 14.87 0.01
N MET A 87 2.30 14.77 -0.96
CA MET A 87 2.38 15.48 -2.24
C MET A 87 0.99 15.69 -2.90
N PRO A 88 0.84 16.61 -3.87
CA PRO A 88 -0.40 16.77 -4.64
C PRO A 88 -0.72 15.52 -5.47
N PHE A 89 -1.99 15.32 -5.85
CA PHE A 89 -2.42 14.14 -6.61
C PHE A 89 -1.64 13.92 -7.91
N ALA A 90 -1.32 15.00 -8.62
CA ALA A 90 -0.55 14.93 -9.87
C ALA A 90 0.88 14.42 -9.63
N GLU A 91 1.54 14.86 -8.57
CA GLU A 91 2.88 14.39 -8.21
C GLU A 91 2.84 12.95 -7.70
N LEU A 92 1.83 12.60 -6.90
CA LEU A 92 1.61 11.24 -6.41
C LEU A 92 1.43 10.24 -7.57
N ARG A 93 0.71 10.65 -8.61
CA ARG A 93 0.54 9.87 -9.85
C ARG A 93 1.89 9.58 -10.50
N GLU A 94 2.71 10.59 -10.69
CA GLU A 94 4.00 10.43 -11.37
C GLU A 94 4.98 9.63 -10.50
N ALA A 95 4.98 9.83 -9.18
CA ALA A 95 5.76 9.03 -8.24
C ALA A 95 5.38 7.55 -8.29
N LEU A 96 4.08 7.24 -8.27
CA LEU A 96 3.59 5.87 -8.38
C LEU A 96 3.94 5.24 -9.74
N ARG A 97 3.77 5.97 -10.85
CA ARG A 97 4.13 5.51 -12.19
C ARG A 97 5.62 5.20 -12.30
N ALA A 98 6.46 6.08 -11.78
CA ALA A 98 7.91 5.87 -11.75
C ALA A 98 8.29 4.63 -10.94
N TRP A 99 7.69 4.46 -9.75
CA TRP A 99 7.95 3.31 -8.90
C TRP A 99 7.51 1.99 -9.55
N LEU A 100 6.29 1.93 -10.11
CA LEU A 100 5.79 0.73 -10.80
C LEU A 100 6.63 0.40 -12.06
N GLY A 101 7.10 1.42 -12.77
CA GLY A 101 7.96 1.27 -13.94
C GLY A 101 9.38 0.80 -13.62
N ALA A 102 9.85 1.04 -12.40
CA ALA A 102 11.15 0.55 -11.91
C ALA A 102 11.12 -0.94 -11.56
N VAL A 103 9.94 -1.54 -11.32
CA VAL A 103 9.80 -2.97 -11.08
C VAL A 103 9.89 -3.73 -12.43
N PRO A 104 10.86 -4.66 -12.60
CA PRO A 104 11.03 -5.38 -13.86
C PRO A 104 9.80 -6.23 -14.20
N GLY A 105 9.19 -5.99 -15.36
CA GLY A 105 7.99 -6.70 -15.78
C GLY A 105 8.22 -8.18 -16.12
N ASP A 106 9.44 -8.56 -16.50
CA ASP A 106 9.86 -9.94 -16.75
C ASP A 106 10.04 -10.76 -15.47
N ALA A 107 10.13 -10.09 -14.32
CA ALA A 107 10.05 -10.73 -13.00
C ALA A 107 8.62 -11.22 -12.66
N GLY A 108 7.62 -10.88 -13.49
CA GLY A 108 6.22 -11.27 -13.33
C GLY A 108 5.55 -10.69 -12.08
N PRO A 109 5.65 -9.37 -11.82
CA PRO A 109 5.08 -8.75 -10.63
C PRO A 109 3.57 -8.93 -10.55
N VAL A 110 3.06 -9.12 -9.33
CA VAL A 110 1.64 -9.30 -9.05
C VAL A 110 1.18 -8.22 -8.11
N LEU A 111 0.20 -7.44 -8.54
CA LEU A 111 -0.54 -6.52 -7.68
C LEU A 111 -1.64 -7.30 -6.97
N CYS A 112 -1.52 -7.44 -5.66
CA CYS A 112 -2.50 -8.09 -4.80
C CYS A 112 -3.41 -7.03 -4.17
N TYR A 113 -4.72 -7.24 -4.20
CA TYR A 113 -5.71 -6.36 -3.58
C TYR A 113 -6.79 -7.19 -2.89
N ASP A 114 -7.37 -6.67 -1.82
CA ASP A 114 -8.42 -7.34 -1.04
C ASP A 114 -9.78 -6.65 -1.13
N TYR A 115 -9.83 -5.41 -1.62
CA TYR A 115 -11.06 -4.65 -1.81
C TYR A 115 -11.06 -3.86 -3.13
N GLU A 116 -12.21 -3.89 -3.82
CA GLU A 116 -12.32 -3.39 -5.21
C GLU A 116 -12.18 -1.86 -5.29
N THR A 117 -12.54 -1.15 -4.21
CA THR A 117 -12.38 0.32 -4.14
C THR A 117 -10.92 0.72 -4.22
N ASP A 118 -10.02 0.02 -3.52
CA ASP A 118 -8.57 0.28 -3.58
C ASP A 118 -8.02 0.11 -4.99
N LEU A 119 -8.42 -0.99 -5.66
CA LEU A 119 -8.02 -1.25 -7.03
C LEU A 119 -8.50 -0.16 -7.99
N ASN A 120 -9.73 0.34 -7.80
CA ASN A 120 -10.28 1.42 -8.62
C ASN A 120 -9.62 2.77 -8.33
N LEU A 121 -9.31 3.08 -7.06
CA LEU A 121 -8.57 4.27 -6.67
C LEU A 121 -7.15 4.26 -7.24
N LEU A 122 -6.47 3.11 -7.20
CA LEU A 122 -5.16 2.94 -7.83
C LEU A 122 -5.25 3.18 -9.35
N ARG A 123 -6.21 2.56 -10.04
CA ARG A 123 -6.42 2.77 -11.49
C ARG A 123 -6.70 4.23 -11.83
N PHE A 124 -7.50 4.91 -11.01
CA PHE A 124 -7.79 6.34 -11.17
C PHE A 124 -6.54 7.20 -10.95
N LEU A 125 -5.75 6.90 -9.92
CA LEU A 125 -4.48 7.56 -9.68
C LEU A 125 -3.52 7.35 -10.85
N LEU A 126 -3.41 6.12 -11.37
CA LEU A 126 -2.55 5.82 -12.53
C LEU A 126 -3.00 6.51 -13.80
N GLY A 127 -4.31 6.72 -14.01
CA GLY A 127 -4.86 7.29 -15.24
C GLY A 127 -4.54 6.47 -16.50
N GLY A 128 -4.36 5.15 -16.34
CA GLY A 128 -3.94 4.22 -17.38
C GLY A 128 -3.77 2.79 -16.84
N PRO A 129 -3.42 1.82 -17.71
CA PRO A 129 -3.15 0.45 -17.27
C PRO A 129 -1.87 0.37 -16.43
N LEU A 130 -1.73 -0.73 -15.66
CA LEU A 130 -0.44 -1.08 -15.05
C LEU A 130 0.64 -1.28 -16.14
N PRO A 131 1.94 -1.12 -15.80
CA PRO A 131 3.01 -1.43 -16.72
C PRO A 131 2.96 -2.88 -17.23
N ARG A 132 3.53 -3.12 -18.41
CA ARG A 132 3.55 -4.47 -19.01
C ARG A 132 4.22 -5.48 -18.07
N GLY A 133 3.64 -6.67 -17.96
CA GLY A 133 4.14 -7.77 -17.14
C GLY A 133 3.48 -7.87 -15.76
N TRP A 134 2.85 -6.78 -15.30
CA TRP A 134 2.06 -6.82 -14.07
C TRP A 134 0.79 -7.65 -14.24
N ARG A 135 0.56 -8.54 -13.28
CA ARG A 135 -0.70 -9.27 -13.09
C ARG A 135 -1.46 -8.68 -11.90
N ILE A 136 -2.74 -8.99 -11.81
CA ILE A 136 -3.60 -8.58 -10.70
C ILE A 136 -4.17 -9.83 -10.05
N GLU A 137 -4.20 -9.88 -8.72
CA GLU A 137 -4.74 -10.98 -7.93
C GLU A 137 -5.63 -10.47 -6.80
N ASN A 138 -6.86 -10.98 -6.72
CA ASN A 138 -7.73 -10.71 -5.58
C ASN A 138 -7.40 -11.69 -4.44
N ILE A 139 -6.96 -11.16 -3.31
CA ILE A 139 -6.54 -11.96 -2.14
C ILE A 139 -7.58 -11.97 -1.02
N ALA A 140 -8.77 -11.37 -1.21
CA ALA A 140 -9.77 -11.22 -0.16
C ALA A 140 -10.12 -12.54 0.54
N GLY A 141 -10.17 -13.63 -0.22
CA GLY A 141 -10.48 -14.98 0.27
C GLY A 141 -9.29 -15.82 0.73
N THR A 142 -8.05 -15.35 0.56
CA THR A 142 -6.83 -16.13 0.86
C THR A 142 -6.03 -15.60 2.05
N ARG A 143 -6.38 -14.42 2.57
CA ARG A 143 -5.76 -13.84 3.76
C ARG A 143 -6.09 -14.63 5.02
N ASN A 144 -5.06 -14.99 5.80
CA ASN A 144 -5.27 -15.56 7.13
C ASN A 144 -5.63 -14.46 8.16
N PRO A 145 -6.83 -14.49 8.76
CA PRO A 145 -7.28 -13.45 9.69
C PRO A 145 -6.49 -13.44 11.00
N GLU A 146 -6.08 -14.59 11.54
CA GLU A 146 -5.28 -14.65 12.78
C GLU A 146 -3.91 -14.02 12.60
N ARG A 147 -3.27 -14.24 11.44
CA ARG A 147 -1.99 -13.63 11.08
C ARG A 147 -2.12 -12.12 10.95
N ARG A 148 -3.18 -11.65 10.27
CA ARG A 148 -3.45 -10.22 10.13
C ARG A 148 -3.66 -9.56 11.50
N ALA A 149 -4.47 -10.16 12.37
CA ALA A 149 -4.66 -9.68 13.74
C ALA A 149 -3.34 -9.64 14.54
N ARG A 150 -2.48 -10.67 14.38
CA ARG A 150 -1.15 -10.71 15.01
C ARG A 150 -0.23 -9.60 14.50
N TYR A 151 -0.32 -9.22 13.23
CA TYR A 151 0.43 -8.07 12.71
C TYR A 151 0.05 -6.80 13.45
N TYR A 152 -1.24 -6.46 13.52
CA TYR A 152 -1.69 -5.23 14.21
C TYR A 152 -1.41 -5.27 15.71
N ALA A 153 -1.55 -6.41 16.37
CA ALA A 153 -1.21 -6.54 17.79
C ALA A 153 0.27 -6.22 18.07
N ARG A 154 1.16 -6.44 17.10
CA ARG A 154 2.59 -6.16 17.21
C ARG A 154 2.98 -4.76 16.72
N HIS A 155 2.36 -4.28 15.65
CA HIS A 155 2.81 -3.09 14.92
C HIS A 155 1.85 -1.90 14.98
N GLY A 156 0.59 -2.10 15.39
CA GLY A 156 -0.47 -1.09 15.29
C GLY A 156 -0.72 -0.65 13.84
N GLY A 157 -1.26 0.57 13.70
CA GLY A 157 -1.45 1.23 12.41
C GLY A 157 -2.61 0.69 11.57
N GLU A 158 -3.63 0.09 12.19
CA GLU A 158 -4.86 -0.22 11.46
C GLU A 158 -5.48 1.09 10.93
N HIS A 159 -5.94 1.09 9.68
CA HIS A 159 -6.41 2.28 8.94
C HIS A 159 -5.29 3.25 8.55
N HIS A 160 -4.12 2.70 8.28
CA HIS A 160 -3.00 3.40 7.66
C HIS A 160 -2.50 2.54 6.51
N ALA A 161 -2.63 3.04 5.28
CA ALA A 161 -2.40 2.27 4.05
C ALA A 161 -1.10 1.42 4.05
N LEU A 162 0.04 1.97 4.50
CA LEU A 162 1.29 1.18 4.56
C LEU A 162 1.23 0.01 5.55
N HIS A 163 0.62 0.21 6.72
CA HIS A 163 0.47 -0.83 7.72
C HIS A 163 -0.53 -1.90 7.26
N ASP A 164 -1.63 -1.49 6.63
CA ASP A 164 -2.63 -2.41 6.09
C ASP A 164 -2.10 -3.22 4.90
N ALA A 165 -1.35 -2.60 4.00
CA ALA A 165 -0.63 -3.30 2.93
C ALA A 165 0.35 -4.35 3.47
N ARG A 166 1.14 -4.00 4.50
CA ARG A 166 2.05 -4.94 5.17
C ARG A 166 1.31 -6.04 5.93
N ALA A 167 0.17 -5.72 6.56
CA ALA A 167 -0.68 -6.69 7.23
C ALA A 167 -1.26 -7.71 6.24
N ASN A 168 -1.68 -7.25 5.06
CA ASN A 168 -2.11 -8.08 3.95
C ASN A 168 -0.99 -9.00 3.46
N ALA A 169 0.22 -8.47 3.26
CA ALA A 169 1.38 -9.28 2.92
C ALA A 169 1.64 -10.36 3.99
N TYR A 170 1.71 -9.96 5.26
CA TYR A 170 1.94 -10.86 6.40
C TYR A 170 0.87 -11.97 6.50
N ALA A 171 -0.38 -11.66 6.14
CA ALA A 171 -1.50 -12.59 6.15
C ALA A 171 -1.49 -13.59 4.98
N CYS A 172 -0.78 -13.29 3.89
CA CYS A 172 -0.65 -14.13 2.69
C CYS A 172 0.70 -14.87 2.58
N THR A 173 1.68 -14.53 3.42
CA THR A 173 2.95 -15.25 3.56
C THR A 173 2.89 -16.18 4.76
N GLY A 174 2.67 -17.48 4.55
CA GLY A 174 2.62 -18.45 5.65
C GLY A 174 2.24 -19.84 5.19
#